data_AF-A0A968MC97-F1
#
_entry.id   AF-A0A968MC97-F1
#
_cell.length_a   1.000
_cell.length_b   1.000
_cell.length_c   1.000
_cell.angle_alpha   90.00
_cell.angle_beta   90.00
_cell.angle_gamma   90.00
#
_symmetry.space_group_name_H-M   'P 1'
#
loop_
_entity.id
_entity.type
_entity.pdbx_description
1 polymer ?
#
loop_
_entity_poly.entity_id
_entity_poly.type
_entity_poly.pdbx_seq_one_letter_code
_entity_poly.pdbx_strand_id
1 'polypeptide(L)'
;MLGAIAGDIIGSIYERSAMKTTEFPLFSPQCHFTDDTVLTVAVADAVMRNVSFTYAIKQYYHLYPNAGYGKMFIQWASSEEREPYNSWGNGGAMRVSPIAWAFNDLQDVLGEVEASAAATHNHPEGVKGAQAVAAAIFMARMGQSKREIKQYVETTFGYNVSTPLAKLREQHTFDVSAHGSVPPAIVAALESSDVESAIRNAISLGGDSDTQACIAGAIAEALYGGVPDHIRLPVLHKYLDERLRGVVELFRGQYQAG
;
A
#
# COMPACT_ATOMS: atom_id res chain seq x y z
N MET A 1 3.60 -7.99 -1.35
CA MET A 1 4.17 -6.73 -1.85
C MET A 1 3.75 -6.44 -3.29
N LEU A 2 3.75 -7.44 -4.18
CA LEU A 2 3.48 -7.22 -5.60
C LEU A 2 2.05 -6.74 -5.89
N GLY A 3 1.07 -7.15 -5.08
CA GLY A 3 -0.30 -6.66 -5.18
C GLY A 3 -0.41 -5.17 -4.88
N ALA A 4 0.45 -4.66 -3.99
CA ALA A 4 0.55 -3.23 -3.70
C ALA A 4 1.02 -2.44 -4.94
N ILE A 5 2.13 -2.91 -5.52
CA ILE A 5 2.71 -2.33 -6.74
C ILE A 5 1.72 -2.41 -7.92
N ALA A 6 1.00 -3.53 -8.05
CA ALA A 6 -0.03 -3.68 -9.07
C ALA A 6 -1.16 -2.66 -8.87
N GLY A 7 -1.64 -2.50 -7.64
CA GLY A 7 -2.67 -1.54 -7.27
C GLY A 7 -2.29 -0.11 -7.62
N ASP A 8 -1.10 0.33 -7.22
CA ASP A 8 -0.53 1.62 -7.59
C ASP A 8 -0.55 1.82 -9.13
N ILE A 9 0.15 0.95 -9.88
CA ILE A 9 0.31 1.10 -11.32
C ILE A 9 -1.03 1.16 -12.06
N ILE A 10 -1.99 0.33 -11.63
CA ILE A 10 -3.33 0.27 -12.24
C ILE A 10 -4.15 1.50 -11.84
N GLY A 11 -4.03 1.97 -10.60
CA GLY A 11 -4.73 3.13 -10.05
C GLY A 11 -4.20 4.49 -10.51
N SER A 12 -2.94 4.55 -10.98
CA SER A 12 -2.20 5.79 -11.22
C SER A 12 -2.88 6.78 -12.18
N ILE A 13 -3.63 6.28 -13.15
CA ILE A 13 -4.33 7.12 -14.15
C ILE A 13 -5.71 7.62 -13.66
N TYR A 14 -6.20 7.08 -12.54
CA TYR A 14 -7.54 7.35 -12.00
C TYR A 14 -7.55 8.32 -10.81
N GLU A 15 -6.40 8.56 -10.17
CA GLU A 15 -6.25 9.51 -9.04
C GLU A 15 -6.87 10.89 -9.36
N ARG A 16 -6.64 11.40 -10.56
CA ARG A 16 -7.15 12.71 -11.04
C ARG A 16 -8.36 12.60 -11.95
N SER A 17 -8.86 11.39 -12.19
CA SER A 17 -10.01 11.11 -13.04
C SER A 17 -10.83 10.01 -12.38
N ALA A 18 -11.60 10.41 -11.35
CA ALA A 18 -12.29 9.49 -10.47
C ALA A 18 -13.16 8.49 -11.26
N MET A 19 -12.88 7.21 -11.07
CA MET A 19 -13.67 6.11 -11.60
C MET A 19 -14.72 5.71 -10.58
N LYS A 20 -16.00 5.61 -10.98
CA LYS A 20 -17.11 5.18 -10.11
C LYS A 20 -17.77 3.87 -10.55
N THR A 21 -17.03 3.08 -11.34
CA THR A 21 -17.43 1.75 -11.82
C THR A 21 -16.23 0.79 -11.73
N THR A 22 -16.48 -0.51 -11.66
CA THR A 22 -15.46 -1.56 -11.75
C THR A 22 -15.10 -1.93 -13.18
N GLU A 23 -15.90 -1.46 -14.14
CA GLU A 23 -15.78 -1.78 -15.57
C GLU A 23 -14.83 -0.79 -16.27
N PHE A 24 -13.55 -1.13 -16.29
CA PHE A 24 -12.51 -0.38 -16.99
C PHE A 24 -11.35 -1.28 -17.45
N PRO A 25 -10.56 -0.88 -18.46
CA PRO A 25 -9.35 -1.63 -18.84
C PRO A 25 -8.36 -1.68 -17.68
N LEU A 26 -7.93 -2.88 -17.29
CA LEU A 26 -7.04 -3.04 -16.14
C LEU A 26 -5.67 -2.35 -16.35
N PHE A 27 -5.18 -2.34 -17.58
CA PHE A 27 -3.94 -1.67 -17.93
C PHE A 27 -4.17 -0.72 -19.10
N SER A 28 -3.50 0.43 -19.02
CA SER A 28 -3.39 1.42 -20.09
C SER A 28 -1.91 1.64 -20.44
N PRO A 29 -1.57 2.10 -21.66
CA PRO A 29 -0.23 2.60 -21.97
C PRO A 29 0.23 3.76 -21.07
N GLN A 30 -0.70 4.44 -20.40
CA GLN A 30 -0.43 5.57 -19.50
C GLN A 30 -0.19 5.14 -18.03
N CYS A 31 -0.48 3.88 -17.68
CA CYS A 31 -0.18 3.36 -16.34
C CYS A 31 1.31 3.46 -16.06
N HIS A 32 1.65 3.86 -14.83
CA HIS A 32 3.02 4.01 -14.35
C HIS A 32 3.04 3.78 -12.84
N PHE A 33 4.18 3.37 -12.29
CA PHE A 33 4.34 3.34 -10.83
C PHE A 33 4.41 4.77 -10.26
N THR A 34 3.99 4.96 -9.02
CA THR A 34 4.10 6.24 -8.30
C THR A 34 5.02 6.12 -7.08
N ASP A 35 4.97 7.10 -6.17
CA ASP A 35 5.69 7.05 -4.92
C ASP A 35 5.28 5.88 -4.03
N ASP A 36 4.06 5.36 -4.15
CA ASP A 36 3.59 4.14 -3.50
C ASP A 36 4.53 2.96 -3.75
N THR A 37 4.78 2.64 -5.03
CA THR A 37 5.72 1.60 -5.42
C THR A 37 7.13 1.95 -4.99
N VAL A 38 7.60 3.17 -5.27
CA VAL A 38 8.99 3.55 -4.97
C VAL A 38 9.29 3.38 -3.48
N LEU A 39 8.37 3.83 -2.62
CA LEU A 39 8.53 3.75 -1.17
C LEU A 39 8.25 2.36 -0.62
N THR A 40 7.37 1.58 -1.25
CA THR A 40 7.23 0.14 -0.96
C THR A 40 8.55 -0.59 -1.20
N VAL A 41 9.21 -0.35 -2.34
CA VAL A 41 10.51 -0.94 -2.66
C VAL A 41 11.61 -0.44 -1.72
N ALA A 42 11.59 0.83 -1.33
CA ALA A 42 12.51 1.38 -0.34
C ALA A 42 12.40 0.68 1.02
N VAL A 43 11.17 0.42 1.49
CA VAL A 43 10.92 -0.32 2.74
C VAL A 43 11.39 -1.77 2.62
N ALA A 44 11.13 -2.43 1.48
CA ALA A 44 11.62 -3.78 1.22
C ALA A 44 13.16 -3.86 1.27
N ASP A 45 13.84 -2.91 0.63
CA ASP A 45 15.30 -2.81 0.62
C ASP A 45 15.87 -2.53 2.03
N ALA A 46 15.20 -1.67 2.81
CA ALA A 46 15.58 -1.37 4.18
C ALA A 46 15.56 -2.63 5.06
N VAL A 47 14.48 -3.42 4.95
CA VAL A 47 14.32 -4.69 5.67
C VAL A 47 15.40 -5.70 5.27
N MET A 48 15.60 -5.93 3.96
CA MET A 48 16.58 -6.90 3.47
C MET A 48 18.02 -6.57 3.88
N ARG A 49 18.38 -5.27 3.85
CA ARG A 49 19.73 -4.80 4.14
C ARG A 49 19.94 -4.44 5.61
N ASN A 50 18.89 -4.49 6.43
CA ASN A 50 18.88 -4.06 7.82
C ASN A 50 19.46 -2.63 7.98
N VAL A 51 18.93 -1.68 7.21
CA VAL A 51 19.28 -0.25 7.27
C VAL A 51 18.11 0.59 7.72
N SER A 52 18.38 1.81 8.20
CA SER A 52 17.33 2.75 8.61
C SER A 52 16.29 3.01 7.51
N PHE A 53 15.01 2.97 7.86
CA PHE A 53 13.91 3.34 6.96
C PHE A 53 14.08 4.77 6.42
N THR A 54 14.40 5.74 7.28
CA THR A 54 14.70 7.13 6.88
C THR A 54 15.77 7.18 5.80
N TYR A 55 16.86 6.43 5.97
CA TYR A 55 17.94 6.37 4.98
C TYR A 55 17.44 5.81 3.65
N ALA A 56 16.80 4.64 3.66
CA ALA A 56 16.32 4.02 2.42
C ALA A 56 15.27 4.88 1.70
N ILE A 57 14.29 5.42 2.43
CA ILE A 57 13.23 6.29 1.88
C ILE A 57 13.84 7.50 1.16
N LYS A 58 14.81 8.18 1.78
CA LYS A 58 15.48 9.33 1.14
C LYS A 58 16.32 8.91 -0.07
N GLN A 59 17.05 7.81 0.01
CA GLN A 59 17.81 7.29 -1.13
C GLN A 59 16.92 7.04 -2.34
N TYR A 60 15.78 6.37 -2.15
CA TYR A 60 14.83 6.10 -3.23
C TYR A 60 14.14 7.36 -3.75
N TYR A 61 13.83 8.34 -2.88
CA TYR A 61 13.37 9.65 -3.33
C TYR A 61 14.37 10.32 -4.30
N HIS A 62 15.67 10.32 -3.97
CA HIS A 62 16.69 10.90 -4.85
C HIS A 62 16.88 10.13 -6.17
N LEU A 63 16.62 8.83 -6.16
CA LEU A 63 16.65 8.00 -7.37
C LEU A 63 15.43 8.23 -8.27
N TYR A 64 14.29 8.62 -7.69
CA TYR A 64 12.99 8.76 -8.37
C TYR A 64 12.26 10.05 -7.99
N PRO A 65 12.87 11.26 -8.10
CA PRO A 65 12.33 12.47 -7.48
C PRO A 65 10.97 12.93 -8.03
N ASN A 66 10.55 12.42 -9.18
CA ASN A 66 9.32 12.80 -9.90
C ASN A 66 8.23 11.72 -9.82
N ALA A 67 8.24 10.84 -8.81
CA ALA A 67 7.34 9.71 -8.73
C ALA A 67 5.90 10.03 -8.26
N GLY A 68 5.59 11.25 -7.79
CA GLY A 68 4.23 11.60 -7.37
C GLY A 68 4.09 12.17 -5.96
N TYR A 69 5.18 12.24 -5.20
CA TYR A 69 5.18 12.59 -3.77
C TYR A 69 4.39 13.84 -3.37
N GLY A 70 3.75 13.76 -2.20
CA GLY A 70 3.15 14.92 -1.53
C GLY A 70 4.16 16.03 -1.18
N LYS A 71 3.71 17.29 -1.20
CA LYS A 71 4.57 18.48 -1.02
C LYS A 71 5.43 18.46 0.25
N MET A 72 4.85 18.07 1.38
CA MET A 72 5.58 17.98 2.65
C MET A 72 6.65 16.88 2.63
N PHE A 73 6.35 15.75 1.98
CA PHE A 73 7.31 14.68 1.78
C PHE A 73 8.50 15.16 0.94
N ILE A 74 8.25 15.88 -0.16
CA ILE A 74 9.31 16.46 -1.01
C ILE A 74 10.22 17.39 -0.19
N GLN A 75 9.65 18.27 0.62
CA GLN A 75 10.42 19.19 1.47
C GLN A 75 11.32 18.43 2.45
N TRP A 76 10.77 17.41 3.10
CA TRP A 76 11.52 16.58 4.04
C TRP A 76 12.61 15.76 3.35
N ALA A 77 12.27 15.08 2.26
CA ALA A 77 13.16 14.15 1.56
C ALA A 77 14.32 14.87 0.84
N SER A 78 14.11 16.09 0.38
CA SER A 78 15.16 16.94 -0.23
C SER A 78 16.07 17.66 0.78
N SER A 79 15.70 17.67 2.07
CA SER A 79 16.49 18.28 3.13
C SER A 79 17.46 17.28 3.77
N GLU A 80 18.40 17.77 4.58
CA GLU A 80 19.24 16.92 5.45
C GLU A 80 18.50 16.42 6.71
N GLU A 81 17.31 16.96 7.01
CA GLU A 81 16.55 16.69 8.24
C GLU A 81 16.13 15.23 8.34
N ARG A 82 16.44 14.57 9.45
CA ARG A 82 16.05 13.17 9.68
C ARG A 82 14.78 13.01 10.50
N GLU A 83 14.38 14.08 11.18
CA GLU A 83 13.18 14.10 12.00
C GLU A 83 11.91 14.11 11.14
N PRO A 84 10.85 13.39 11.54
CA PRO A 84 9.58 13.37 10.81
C PRO A 84 8.81 14.68 10.96
N TYR A 85 7.86 14.92 10.05
CA TYR A 85 7.13 16.19 9.95
C TYR A 85 5.67 16.12 10.44
N ASN A 86 5.35 15.20 11.34
CA ASN A 86 4.03 15.04 11.98
C ASN A 86 2.85 14.91 11.01
N SER A 87 3.05 14.16 9.93
CA SER A 87 2.00 13.90 8.96
C SER A 87 1.02 12.83 9.44
N TRP A 88 -0.27 13.08 9.19
CA TRP A 88 -1.42 12.19 9.45
C TRP A 88 -1.96 11.53 8.16
N GLY A 89 -1.27 11.77 7.04
CA GLY A 89 -1.59 11.20 5.73
C GLY A 89 -1.41 9.68 5.66
N ASN A 90 -1.89 9.11 4.55
CA ASN A 90 -1.81 7.67 4.24
C ASN A 90 -0.45 7.19 3.73
N GLY A 91 0.49 8.10 3.47
CA GLY A 91 1.81 7.77 2.91
C GLY A 91 2.67 6.83 3.77
N GLY A 92 2.38 6.73 5.07
CA GLY A 92 2.93 5.69 5.92
C GLY A 92 2.34 4.31 5.61
N ALA A 93 1.04 4.23 5.38
CA ALA A 93 0.29 2.98 5.18
C ALA A 93 0.47 2.36 3.80
N MET A 94 0.67 3.16 2.76
CA MET A 94 0.82 2.66 1.39
C MET A 94 2.07 1.78 1.17
N ARG A 95 3.10 1.93 2.02
CA ARG A 95 4.43 1.31 1.83
C ARG A 95 4.77 0.18 2.80
N VAL A 96 3.85 -0.22 3.69
CA VAL A 96 4.15 -1.18 4.77
C VAL A 96 4.11 -2.64 4.35
N SER A 97 3.58 -2.93 3.15
CA SER A 97 3.36 -4.32 2.73
C SER A 97 4.59 -5.23 2.88
N PRO A 98 5.84 -4.81 2.60
CA PRO A 98 7.00 -5.69 2.76
C PRO A 98 7.21 -6.16 4.20
N ILE A 99 6.97 -5.31 5.20
CA ILE A 99 7.16 -5.66 6.62
C ILE A 99 6.22 -6.79 7.01
N ALA A 100 4.95 -6.73 6.59
CA ALA A 100 3.99 -7.81 6.85
C ALA A 100 4.37 -9.15 6.20
N TRP A 101 5.21 -9.15 5.16
CA TRP A 101 5.75 -10.38 4.54
C TRP A 101 7.06 -10.85 5.18
N ALA A 102 7.87 -9.96 5.76
CA ALA A 102 9.19 -10.29 6.26
C ALA A 102 9.21 -10.85 7.70
N PHE A 103 8.23 -10.48 8.52
CA PHE A 103 8.16 -10.86 9.94
C PHE A 103 7.05 -11.89 10.17
N ASN A 104 7.19 -12.78 11.16
CA ASN A 104 6.27 -13.89 11.42
C ASN A 104 5.51 -13.79 12.75
N ASP A 105 5.72 -12.71 13.50
CA ASP A 105 4.96 -12.37 14.70
C ASP A 105 4.24 -11.02 14.50
N LEU A 106 3.00 -10.91 14.98
CA LEU A 106 2.20 -9.71 14.78
C LEU A 106 2.75 -8.51 15.56
N GLN A 107 3.31 -8.71 16.75
CA GLN A 107 3.91 -7.61 17.52
C GLN A 107 5.16 -7.09 16.82
N ASP A 108 6.01 -7.98 16.29
CA ASP A 108 7.17 -7.59 15.49
C ASP A 108 6.73 -6.79 14.24
N VAL A 109 5.70 -7.25 13.53
CA VAL A 109 5.13 -6.50 12.40
C VAL A 109 4.67 -5.11 12.82
N LEU A 110 3.91 -5.00 13.91
CA LEU A 110 3.38 -3.71 14.37
C LEU A 110 4.48 -2.74 14.81
N GLY A 111 5.53 -3.24 15.46
CA GLY A 111 6.69 -2.44 15.89
C GLY A 111 7.54 -1.95 14.72
N GLU A 112 7.83 -2.81 13.75
CA GLU A 112 8.59 -2.44 12.55
C GLU A 112 7.80 -1.48 11.64
N VAL A 113 6.49 -1.66 11.56
CA VAL A 113 5.61 -0.75 10.85
C VAL A 113 5.54 0.61 11.52
N GLU A 114 5.49 0.67 12.84
CA GLU A 114 5.60 1.94 13.58
C GLU A 114 6.93 2.63 13.27
N ALA A 115 8.06 1.91 13.31
CA ALA A 115 9.37 2.46 12.96
C ALA A 115 9.42 3.00 11.51
N SER A 116 8.83 2.29 10.55
CA SER A 116 8.77 2.70 9.14
C SER A 116 7.83 3.90 8.91
N ALA A 117 6.67 3.92 9.57
CA ALA A 117 5.72 5.03 9.49
C ALA A 117 6.29 6.29 10.17
N ALA A 118 6.84 6.15 11.38
CA ALA A 118 7.40 7.23 12.17
C ALA A 118 8.59 7.93 11.50
N ALA A 119 9.23 7.33 10.49
CA ALA A 119 10.23 8.00 9.67
C ALA A 119 9.70 9.25 8.95
N THR A 120 8.39 9.32 8.64
CA THR A 120 7.78 10.51 8.00
C THR A 120 6.41 10.92 8.56
N HIS A 121 5.59 9.97 9.02
CA HIS A 121 4.21 10.13 9.48
C HIS A 121 4.09 9.74 10.96
N ASN A 122 4.78 10.45 11.86
CA ASN A 122 4.76 10.17 13.31
C ASN A 122 3.50 10.70 14.04
N HIS A 123 2.49 11.16 13.31
CA HIS A 123 1.19 11.45 13.92
C HIS A 123 0.49 10.12 14.29
N PRO A 124 -0.16 10.01 15.46
CA PRO A 124 -0.80 8.76 15.90
C PRO A 124 -1.76 8.15 14.85
N GLU A 125 -2.54 8.98 14.15
CA GLU A 125 -3.44 8.50 13.09
C GLU A 125 -2.69 7.89 11.89
N GLY A 126 -1.53 8.44 11.52
CA GLY A 126 -0.72 7.92 10.42
C GLY A 126 -0.11 6.56 10.75
N VAL A 127 0.44 6.43 11.97
CA VAL A 127 0.96 5.16 12.50
C VAL A 127 -0.17 4.13 12.62
N LYS A 128 -1.32 4.51 13.16
CA LYS A 128 -2.49 3.65 13.32
C LYS A 128 -2.99 3.10 11.97
N GLY A 129 -3.08 3.95 10.95
CA GLY A 129 -3.45 3.53 9.60
C GLY A 129 -2.46 2.53 9.02
N ALA A 130 -1.16 2.80 9.17
CA ALA A 130 -0.09 1.92 8.70
C ALA A 130 -0.13 0.54 9.39
N GLN A 131 -0.29 0.53 10.72
CA GLN A 131 -0.44 -0.70 11.50
C GLN A 131 -1.70 -1.49 11.12
N ALA A 132 -2.84 -0.82 10.86
CA ALA A 132 -4.06 -1.49 10.43
C ALA A 132 -3.89 -2.22 9.09
N VAL A 133 -3.23 -1.58 8.11
CA VAL A 133 -2.94 -2.21 6.82
C VAL A 133 -2.01 -3.41 7.00
N ALA A 134 -0.90 -3.24 7.72
CA ALA A 134 0.06 -4.33 7.92
C ALA A 134 -0.53 -5.51 8.71
N ALA A 135 -1.35 -5.25 9.72
CA ALA A 135 -2.08 -6.28 10.46
C ALA A 135 -3.04 -7.04 9.53
N ALA A 136 -3.78 -6.35 8.67
CA ALA A 136 -4.68 -6.99 7.71
C ALA A 136 -3.92 -7.91 6.73
N ILE A 137 -2.77 -7.46 6.21
CA ILE A 137 -1.90 -8.26 5.34
C ILE A 137 -1.35 -9.47 6.09
N PHE A 138 -0.81 -9.27 7.30
CA PHE A 138 -0.27 -10.34 8.13
C PHE A 138 -1.32 -11.39 8.44
N MET A 139 -2.49 -10.97 8.94
CA MET A 139 -3.58 -11.88 9.30
C MET A 139 -4.06 -12.67 8.08
N ALA A 140 -4.23 -12.03 6.92
CA ALA A 140 -4.58 -12.71 5.68
C ALA A 140 -3.54 -13.78 5.30
N ARG A 141 -2.25 -13.42 5.36
CA ARG A 141 -1.13 -14.35 5.10
C ARG A 141 -1.10 -15.52 6.09
N MET A 142 -1.48 -15.30 7.34
CA MET A 142 -1.60 -16.34 8.37
C MET A 142 -2.92 -17.14 8.28
N GLY A 143 -3.69 -16.97 7.22
CA GLY A 143 -4.91 -17.75 6.94
C GLY A 143 -6.15 -17.31 7.71
N GLN A 144 -6.14 -16.13 8.33
CA GLN A 144 -7.34 -15.58 8.97
C GLN A 144 -8.40 -15.22 7.93
N SER A 145 -9.65 -15.46 8.26
CA SER A 145 -10.78 -15.10 7.40
C SER A 145 -10.96 -13.59 7.30
N LYS A 146 -11.58 -13.14 6.20
CA LYS A 146 -12.00 -11.74 6.02
C LYS A 146 -12.82 -11.20 7.21
N ARG A 147 -13.63 -12.06 7.84
CA ARG A 147 -14.42 -11.71 9.02
C ARG A 147 -13.54 -11.44 10.24
N GLU A 148 -12.52 -12.27 10.47
CA GLU A 148 -11.58 -12.10 11.58
C GLU A 148 -10.71 -10.85 11.38
N ILE A 149 -10.24 -10.61 10.16
CA ILE A 149 -9.49 -9.39 9.81
C ILE A 149 -10.35 -8.15 10.07
N LYS A 150 -11.60 -8.16 9.56
CA LYS A 150 -12.56 -7.07 9.80
C LYS A 150 -12.72 -6.78 11.29
N GLN A 151 -13.01 -7.81 12.08
CA GLN A 151 -13.22 -7.68 13.52
C GLN A 151 -11.97 -7.15 14.23
N TYR A 152 -10.78 -7.63 13.86
CA TYR A 152 -9.53 -7.15 14.43
C TYR A 152 -9.30 -5.67 14.13
N VAL A 153 -9.54 -5.24 12.89
CA VAL A 153 -9.39 -3.84 12.48
C VAL A 153 -10.35 -2.92 13.24
N GLU A 154 -11.62 -3.33 13.39
CA GLU A 154 -12.63 -2.56 14.12
C GLU A 154 -12.31 -2.46 15.62
N THR A 155 -11.92 -3.57 16.24
CA THR A 155 -11.70 -3.64 17.69
C THR A 155 -10.38 -3.03 18.14
N THR A 156 -9.31 -3.20 17.35
CA THR A 156 -7.95 -2.77 17.73
C THR A 156 -7.67 -1.34 17.32
N PHE A 157 -8.11 -0.92 16.12
CA PHE A 157 -7.79 0.39 15.56
C PHE A 157 -8.99 1.35 15.52
N GLY A 158 -10.21 0.87 15.81
CA GLY A 158 -11.43 1.67 15.82
C GLY A 158 -11.88 2.13 14.43
N TYR A 159 -11.35 1.54 13.35
CA TYR A 159 -11.75 1.89 11.98
C TYR A 159 -13.08 1.27 11.61
N ASN A 160 -13.99 2.05 11.03
CA ASN A 160 -15.24 1.54 10.50
C ASN A 160 -15.02 0.89 9.13
N VAL A 161 -14.92 -0.43 9.12
CA VAL A 161 -14.86 -1.28 7.90
C VAL A 161 -16.13 -2.10 7.71
N SER A 162 -17.24 -1.63 8.29
CA SER A 162 -18.57 -2.24 8.17
C SER A 162 -19.46 -1.57 7.12
N THR A 163 -19.08 -0.39 6.63
CA THR A 163 -19.86 0.31 5.60
C THR A 163 -19.72 -0.45 4.27
N PRO A 164 -20.82 -0.90 3.64
CA PRO A 164 -20.73 -1.66 2.39
C PRO A 164 -20.02 -0.90 1.29
N LEU A 165 -19.20 -1.59 0.49
CA LEU A 165 -18.43 -0.98 -0.60
C LEU A 165 -19.32 -0.18 -1.57
N ALA A 166 -20.51 -0.70 -1.90
CA ALA A 166 -21.46 -0.02 -2.77
C ALA A 166 -21.86 1.37 -2.24
N LYS A 167 -22.05 1.49 -0.92
CA LYS A 167 -22.38 2.76 -0.27
C LYS A 167 -21.17 3.68 -0.21
N LEU A 168 -19.98 3.15 0.08
CA LEU A 168 -18.74 3.91 0.02
C LEU A 168 -18.51 4.48 -1.39
N ARG A 169 -18.78 3.70 -2.44
CA ARG A 169 -18.64 4.14 -3.84
C ARG A 169 -19.42 5.41 -4.14
N GLU A 170 -20.65 5.51 -3.66
CA GLU A 170 -21.53 6.67 -3.84
C GLU A 170 -21.05 7.90 -3.07
N GLN A 171 -20.46 7.70 -1.89
CA GLN A 171 -20.20 8.78 -0.91
C GLN A 171 -18.74 9.24 -0.87
N HIS A 172 -17.80 8.37 -1.23
CA HIS A 172 -16.36 8.60 -1.08
C HIS A 172 -15.86 9.69 -2.01
N THR A 173 -15.03 10.56 -1.45
CA THR A 173 -14.39 11.68 -2.14
C THR A 173 -12.88 11.62 -1.92
N PHE A 174 -12.14 12.48 -2.62
CA PHE A 174 -10.68 12.52 -2.53
C PHE A 174 -10.22 12.88 -1.11
N ASP A 175 -9.55 11.94 -0.44
CA ASP A 175 -9.01 12.10 0.92
C ASP A 175 -7.67 11.35 1.02
N VAL A 176 -6.61 12.10 1.31
CA VAL A 176 -5.23 11.59 1.45
C VAL A 176 -4.85 11.28 2.90
N SER A 177 -5.81 11.40 3.82
CA SER A 177 -5.61 11.06 5.22
C SER A 177 -5.60 9.55 5.44
N ALA A 178 -4.86 9.09 6.45
CA ALA A 178 -4.95 7.69 6.85
C ALA A 178 -6.39 7.31 7.22
N HIS A 179 -7.10 8.17 7.96
CA HIS A 179 -8.47 7.91 8.39
C HIS A 179 -9.48 7.79 7.23
N GLY A 180 -9.33 8.63 6.22
CA GLY A 180 -10.25 8.70 5.09
C GLY A 180 -9.98 7.69 3.99
N SER A 181 -8.75 7.21 3.84
CA SER A 181 -8.37 6.31 2.72
C SER A 181 -8.11 4.85 3.15
N VAL A 182 -7.58 4.61 4.35
CA VAL A 182 -7.25 3.24 4.81
C VAL A 182 -8.50 2.38 4.99
N PRO A 183 -9.57 2.81 5.71
CA PRO A 183 -10.74 1.97 5.92
C PRO A 183 -11.45 1.61 4.60
N PRO A 184 -11.70 2.54 3.65
CA PRO A 184 -12.30 2.17 2.37
C PRO A 184 -11.44 1.20 1.55
N ALA A 185 -10.11 1.34 1.56
CA ALA A 185 -9.21 0.39 0.90
C ALA A 185 -9.27 -1.01 1.53
N ILE A 186 -9.33 -1.10 2.87
CA ILE A 186 -9.54 -2.37 3.57
C ILE A 186 -10.89 -2.98 3.18
N VAL A 187 -11.98 -2.19 3.15
CA VAL A 187 -13.31 -2.67 2.70
C VAL A 187 -13.24 -3.21 1.27
N ALA A 188 -12.56 -2.52 0.35
CA ALA A 188 -12.38 -2.98 -1.02
C ALA A 188 -11.71 -4.36 -1.11
N ALA A 189 -10.69 -4.61 -0.28
CA ALA A 189 -10.06 -5.93 -0.18
C ALA A 189 -10.98 -6.97 0.49
N LEU A 190 -11.68 -6.62 1.56
CA LEU A 190 -12.56 -7.55 2.28
C LEU A 190 -13.78 -7.96 1.43
N GLU A 191 -14.33 -7.08 0.60
CA GLU A 191 -15.47 -7.38 -0.29
C GLU A 191 -15.08 -7.94 -1.67
N SER A 192 -13.80 -8.18 -1.93
CA SER A 192 -13.31 -8.74 -3.21
C SER A 192 -13.54 -10.25 -3.38
N SER A 193 -13.37 -10.77 -4.59
CA SER A 193 -13.33 -12.22 -4.89
C SER A 193 -11.93 -12.73 -5.25
N ASP A 194 -11.04 -11.83 -5.66
CA ASP A 194 -9.68 -12.07 -6.12
C ASP A 194 -8.88 -10.75 -6.10
N VAL A 195 -7.60 -10.80 -6.48
CA VAL A 195 -6.72 -9.61 -6.51
C VAL A 195 -7.22 -8.54 -7.47
N GLU A 196 -7.73 -8.93 -8.65
CA GLU A 196 -8.20 -7.97 -9.64
C GLU A 196 -9.43 -7.20 -9.15
N SER A 197 -10.42 -7.92 -8.63
CA SER A 197 -11.64 -7.33 -8.07
C SER A 197 -11.33 -6.45 -6.86
N ALA A 198 -10.34 -6.77 -6.03
CA ALA A 198 -9.90 -5.88 -4.94
C ALA A 198 -9.37 -4.53 -5.46
N ILE A 199 -8.51 -4.57 -6.48
CA ILE A 199 -7.95 -3.37 -7.12
C ILE A 199 -9.07 -2.58 -7.81
N ARG A 200 -9.95 -3.26 -8.56
CA ARG A 200 -11.12 -2.62 -9.20
C ARG A 200 -12.06 -1.98 -8.20
N ASN A 201 -12.33 -2.66 -7.10
CA ASN A 201 -13.15 -2.17 -6.01
C ASN A 201 -12.58 -0.87 -5.47
N ALA A 202 -11.30 -0.84 -5.13
CA ALA A 202 -10.63 0.33 -4.58
C ALA A 202 -10.64 1.52 -5.56
N ILE A 203 -10.28 1.28 -6.82
CA ILE A 203 -10.29 2.33 -7.86
C ILE A 203 -11.71 2.86 -8.11
N SER A 204 -12.71 1.98 -8.05
CA SER A 204 -14.11 2.39 -8.23
C SER A 204 -14.63 3.31 -7.13
N LEU A 205 -13.94 3.41 -5.98
CA LEU A 205 -14.26 4.40 -4.95
C LEU A 205 -13.87 5.82 -5.37
N GLY A 206 -13.03 5.98 -6.39
CA GLY A 206 -12.42 7.25 -6.76
C GLY A 206 -11.53 7.80 -5.65
N GLY A 207 -11.25 9.11 -5.70
CA GLY A 207 -10.34 9.73 -4.75
C GLY A 207 -8.89 9.35 -5.04
N ASP A 208 -8.11 9.16 -3.97
CA ASP A 208 -6.71 8.74 -4.01
C ASP A 208 -6.60 7.27 -4.46
N SER A 209 -6.75 7.07 -5.77
CA SER A 209 -7.13 5.78 -6.36
C SER A 209 -5.96 4.82 -6.43
N ASP A 210 -4.77 5.31 -6.71
CA ASP A 210 -3.50 4.59 -6.64
C ASP A 210 -3.21 4.13 -5.21
N THR A 211 -3.29 5.03 -4.22
CA THR A 211 -3.02 4.63 -2.83
C THR A 211 -4.03 3.63 -2.28
N GLN A 212 -5.32 3.84 -2.54
CA GLN A 212 -6.36 2.90 -2.12
C GLN A 212 -6.19 1.54 -2.80
N ALA A 213 -5.87 1.52 -4.08
CA ALA A 213 -5.63 0.29 -4.83
C ALA A 213 -4.35 -0.42 -4.38
N CYS A 214 -3.30 0.33 -4.06
CA CYS A 214 -2.06 -0.16 -3.48
C CYS A 214 -2.33 -0.91 -2.17
N ILE A 215 -3.05 -0.28 -1.23
CA ILE A 215 -3.42 -0.92 0.04
C ILE A 215 -4.31 -2.14 -0.19
N ALA A 216 -5.36 -2.02 -1.00
CA ALA A 216 -6.31 -3.10 -1.26
C ALA A 216 -5.62 -4.30 -1.95
N GLY A 217 -4.77 -4.04 -2.94
CA GLY A 217 -4.00 -5.04 -3.66
C GLY A 217 -2.99 -5.77 -2.75
N ALA A 218 -2.36 -5.06 -1.81
CA ALA A 218 -1.45 -5.66 -0.83
C ALA A 218 -2.16 -6.67 0.09
N ILE A 219 -3.35 -6.32 0.57
CA ILE A 219 -4.19 -7.19 1.41
C ILE A 219 -4.71 -8.37 0.57
N ALA A 220 -5.17 -8.11 -0.66
CA ALA A 220 -5.72 -9.13 -1.54
C ALA A 220 -4.66 -10.17 -1.97
N GLU A 221 -3.43 -9.77 -2.25
CA GLU A 221 -2.33 -10.70 -2.53
C GLU A 221 -2.17 -11.74 -1.41
N ALA A 222 -2.26 -11.30 -0.15
CA ALA A 222 -2.19 -12.19 1.00
C ALA A 222 -3.46 -13.06 1.16
N LEU A 223 -4.65 -12.50 0.90
CA LEU A 223 -5.92 -13.23 0.98
C LEU A 223 -6.04 -14.36 -0.06
N TYR A 224 -5.45 -14.16 -1.24
CA TYR A 224 -5.64 -15.04 -2.40
C TYR A 224 -4.40 -15.87 -2.77
N GLY A 225 -3.33 -15.79 -1.97
CA GLY A 225 -2.13 -16.61 -2.17
C GLY A 225 -1.26 -16.17 -3.35
N GLY A 226 -1.35 -14.90 -3.77
CA GLY A 226 -0.49 -14.34 -4.82
C GLY A 226 -1.23 -13.47 -5.84
N VAL A 227 -0.44 -12.84 -6.71
CA VAL A 227 -0.94 -12.01 -7.82
C VAL A 227 -0.99 -12.86 -9.10
N PRO A 228 -2.13 -12.93 -9.81
CA PRO A 228 -2.27 -13.75 -11.01
C PRO A 228 -1.38 -13.23 -12.15
N ASP A 229 -0.96 -14.14 -13.03
CA ASP A 229 0.07 -13.87 -14.05
C ASP A 229 -0.29 -12.75 -15.04
N HIS A 230 -1.58 -12.60 -15.37
CA HIS A 230 -2.02 -11.51 -16.25
C HIS A 230 -1.86 -10.12 -15.61
N ILE A 231 -1.66 -10.03 -14.30
CA ILE A 231 -1.30 -8.80 -13.57
C ILE A 231 0.20 -8.78 -13.27
N ARG A 232 0.74 -9.87 -12.72
CA ARG A 232 2.13 -9.98 -12.30
C ARG A 232 3.11 -9.74 -13.45
N LEU A 233 2.89 -10.35 -14.62
CA LEU A 233 3.83 -10.28 -15.73
C LEU A 233 3.92 -8.85 -16.32
N PRO A 234 2.82 -8.14 -16.60
CA PRO A 234 2.90 -6.73 -16.98
C PRO A 234 3.58 -5.85 -15.93
N VAL A 235 3.23 -6.01 -14.64
CA VAL A 235 3.84 -5.23 -13.56
C VAL A 235 5.36 -5.38 -13.57
N LEU A 236 5.86 -6.62 -13.55
CA LEU A 236 7.29 -6.87 -13.52
C LEU A 236 7.98 -6.45 -14.82
N HIS A 237 7.47 -6.83 -15.99
CA HIS A 237 8.26 -6.75 -17.23
C HIS A 237 7.97 -5.53 -18.10
N LYS A 238 6.88 -4.81 -17.85
CA LYS A 238 6.48 -3.65 -18.65
C LYS A 238 6.51 -2.35 -17.86
N TYR A 239 6.06 -2.36 -16.61
CA TYR A 239 5.82 -1.13 -15.85
C TYR A 239 6.93 -0.79 -14.86
N LEU A 240 7.56 -1.78 -14.22
CA LEU A 240 8.74 -1.54 -13.39
C LEU A 240 10.00 -1.37 -14.25
N ASP A 241 10.87 -0.44 -13.81
CA ASP A 241 12.22 -0.37 -14.34
C ASP A 241 13.10 -1.50 -13.78
N GLU A 242 14.32 -1.64 -14.32
CA GLU A 242 15.24 -2.70 -13.93
C GLU A 242 15.63 -2.67 -12.44
N ARG A 243 15.78 -1.47 -11.87
CA ARG A 243 16.23 -1.31 -10.48
C ARG A 243 15.13 -1.71 -9.50
N LEU A 244 13.93 -1.16 -9.65
CA LEU A 244 12.79 -1.50 -8.80
C LEU A 244 12.43 -2.97 -8.95
N ARG A 245 12.40 -3.48 -10.20
CA ARG A 245 12.16 -4.91 -10.46
C ARG A 245 13.17 -5.80 -9.76
N GLY A 246 14.47 -5.49 -9.82
CA GLY A 246 15.51 -6.30 -9.20
C GLY A 246 15.31 -6.45 -7.69
N VAL A 247 14.99 -5.36 -6.99
CA VAL A 247 14.70 -5.38 -5.55
C VAL A 247 13.41 -6.16 -5.26
N VAL A 248 12.39 -5.99 -6.10
CA VAL A 248 11.13 -6.72 -5.99
C VAL A 248 11.33 -8.23 -6.11
N GLU A 249 12.10 -8.67 -7.11
CA GLU A 249 12.41 -10.08 -7.34
C GLU A 249 13.25 -10.68 -6.20
N LEU A 250 14.25 -9.95 -5.70
CA LEU A 250 15.06 -10.36 -4.54
C LEU A 250 14.19 -10.54 -3.28
N PHE A 251 13.38 -9.54 -2.95
CA PHE A 251 12.51 -9.58 -1.76
C PHE A 251 11.54 -10.76 -1.84
N ARG A 252 10.91 -10.96 -3.01
CA ARG A 252 9.97 -12.07 -3.24
C ARG A 252 10.63 -13.42 -3.09
N GLY A 253 11.86 -13.58 -3.62
CA GLY A 253 12.64 -14.82 -3.47
C GLY A 253 12.97 -15.15 -2.01
N GLN A 254 13.13 -14.13 -1.16
CA GLN A 254 13.49 -14.31 0.25
C GLN A 254 12.29 -14.52 1.17
N TYR A 255 11.18 -13.81 0.94
CA TYR A 255 10.06 -13.72 1.90
C TYR A 255 8.69 -14.15 1.37
N GLN A 256 8.56 -14.37 0.06
CA GLN A 256 7.28 -14.74 -0.57
C GLN A 256 7.39 -16.03 -1.42
N ALA A 257 8.46 -16.81 -1.23
CA ALA A 257 8.63 -18.11 -1.86
C ALA A 257 7.89 -19.17 -1.03
N GLY A 258 6.64 -19.46 -1.40
CA GLY A 258 5.78 -20.48 -0.80
C GLY A 258 4.68 -20.87 -1.77
#